data_AF-A0A519KZP6-F1
#
_entry.id   AF-A0A519KZP6-F1
#
_cell.length_a   1.000
_cell.length_b   1.000
_cell.length_c   1.000
_cell.angle_alpha   90.00
_cell.angle_beta   90.00
_cell.angle_gamma   90.00
#
_symmetry.space_group_name_H-M   'P 1'
#
loop_
_entity.id
_entity.type
_entity.pdbx_description
1 polymer ?
#
loop_
_entity_poly.entity_id
_entity_poly.type
_entity_poly.pdbx_seq_one_letter_code
_entity_poly.pdbx_strand_id
1 'polypeptide(L)'
;MSAASRASHFPPVVDASTRLLILGSLPGDASLKVAQYYAHPQNAFWRLVSGVLGEPLADQPYEARLQRLKARGVGLWDVIASAERSGSLDAAIRLPVHADLPGLIRSLPNLRAVAFNGGKAAGLF
;
A
#
# COMPACT_ATOMS: atom_id res chain seq x y z
N MET A 1 -17.05 4.50 23.22
CA MET A 1 -16.06 4.92 22.20
C MET A 1 -15.06 3.78 22.08
N SER A 2 -14.84 3.23 20.88
CA SER A 2 -13.76 2.24 20.68
C SER A 2 -12.43 2.93 20.92
N ALA A 3 -11.57 2.38 21.78
CA ALA A 3 -10.23 2.91 21.97
C ALA A 3 -9.50 2.94 20.61
N ALA A 4 -8.77 4.00 20.32
CA ALA A 4 -7.94 4.07 19.13
C ALA A 4 -6.82 3.03 19.28
N SER A 5 -6.75 2.07 18.35
CA SER A 5 -5.61 1.16 18.25
C SER A 5 -4.54 1.79 17.36
N ARG A 6 -3.28 1.49 17.65
CA ARG A 6 -2.17 1.89 16.79
C ARG A 6 -2.05 0.89 15.64
N ALA A 7 -2.29 1.36 14.43
CA ALA A 7 -2.11 0.62 13.19
C ALA A 7 -0.72 0.91 12.62
N SER A 8 -0.13 -0.09 11.96
CA SER A 8 1.19 0.00 11.34
C SER A 8 1.15 -0.45 9.89
N HIS A 9 2.06 0.10 9.09
CA HIS A 9 2.30 -0.32 7.72
C HIS A 9 2.80 -1.77 7.62
N PHE A 10 2.70 -2.36 6.43
CA PHE A 10 3.38 -3.63 6.12
C PHE A 10 4.77 -3.37 5.53
N PRO A 11 5.65 -4.38 5.46
CA PRO A 11 6.91 -4.26 4.71
C PRO A 11 6.65 -3.83 3.25
N PRO A 12 7.56 -3.03 2.66
CA PRO A 12 7.43 -2.64 1.27
C PRO A 12 7.53 -3.88 0.36
N VAL A 13 6.64 -3.98 -0.61
CA VAL A 13 6.71 -5.01 -1.66
C VAL A 13 7.46 -4.41 -2.82
N VAL A 14 8.78 -4.59 -2.83
CA VAL A 14 9.68 -4.03 -3.85
C VAL A 14 10.83 -4.99 -4.14
N ASP A 15 11.56 -4.68 -5.21
CA ASP A 15 12.89 -5.21 -5.52
C ASP A 15 13.64 -4.24 -6.44
N ALA A 16 14.88 -4.57 -6.81
CA ALA A 16 15.72 -3.72 -7.67
C ALA A 16 15.11 -3.46 -9.06
N SER A 17 14.12 -4.24 -9.51
CA SER A 17 13.43 -4.07 -10.79
C SER A 17 12.20 -3.16 -10.70
N THR A 18 11.84 -2.70 -9.51
CA THR A 18 10.69 -1.81 -9.28
C THR A 18 10.83 -0.50 -10.05
N ARG A 19 9.83 -0.17 -10.87
CA ARG A 19 9.74 1.02 -11.72
C ARG A 19 8.62 1.95 -11.30
N LEU A 20 7.53 1.41 -10.76
CA LEU A 20 6.40 2.16 -10.22
C LEU A 20 6.20 1.76 -8.76
N LEU A 21 6.23 2.71 -7.84
CA LEU A 21 5.87 2.51 -6.44
C LEU A 21 4.47 3.09 -6.19
N ILE A 22 3.52 2.27 -5.77
CA ILE A 22 2.16 2.70 -5.41
C ILE A 22 2.06 2.80 -3.89
N LEU A 23 1.72 3.99 -3.40
CA LEU A 23 1.65 4.32 -1.98
C LEU A 23 0.20 4.46 -1.50
N GLY A 24 -0.17 3.66 -0.50
CA GLY A 24 -1.35 3.88 0.33
C GLY A 24 -1.08 4.89 1.45
N SER A 25 -2.13 5.30 2.16
CA SER A 25 -1.99 6.13 3.37
C SER A 25 -1.52 5.29 4.56
N LEU A 26 -2.36 4.34 4.99
CA LEU A 26 -2.12 3.38 6.06
C LEU A 26 -3.07 2.17 5.87
N PRO A 27 -2.63 0.92 6.06
CA PRO A 27 -3.47 -0.26 5.81
C PRO A 27 -4.78 -0.23 6.59
N GLY A 28 -5.91 -0.38 5.90
CA GLY A 28 -7.25 -0.45 6.52
C GLY A 28 -7.44 -1.65 7.45
N ASP A 29 -8.47 -1.65 8.30
CA ASP A 29 -8.72 -2.74 9.26
C ASP A 29 -8.84 -4.13 8.61
N ALA A 30 -9.51 -4.23 7.46
CA ALA A 30 -9.59 -5.49 6.72
C ALA A 30 -8.20 -5.97 6.28
N SER A 31 -7.36 -5.06 5.80
CA SER A 31 -5.97 -5.33 5.44
C SER A 31 -5.14 -5.78 6.63
N LEU A 32 -5.24 -5.08 7.76
CA LEU A 32 -4.51 -5.41 8.99
C LEU A 32 -4.89 -6.79 9.52
N LYS A 33 -6.18 -7.15 9.50
CA LYS A 33 -6.68 -8.45 9.99
C LYS A 33 -6.09 -9.65 9.25
N VAL A 34 -5.82 -9.51 7.96
CA VAL A 34 -5.28 -10.61 7.13
C VAL A 34 -3.82 -10.42 6.73
N ALA A 35 -3.19 -9.32 7.19
CA ALA A 35 -1.84 -8.90 6.79
C ALA A 35 -1.65 -8.80 5.26
N GLN A 36 -2.60 -8.18 4.55
CA GLN A 36 -2.55 -8.04 3.09
C GLN A 36 -2.88 -6.62 2.63
N TYR A 37 -2.12 -6.12 1.66
CA TYR A 37 -2.46 -4.86 0.99
C TYR A 37 -3.83 -4.93 0.31
N TYR A 38 -4.63 -3.88 0.50
CA TYR A 38 -5.92 -3.66 -0.18
C TYR A 38 -6.92 -4.82 -0.07
N ALA A 39 -7.03 -5.43 1.12
CA ALA A 39 -7.82 -6.65 1.32
C ALA A 39 -9.33 -6.41 1.45
N HIS A 40 -9.75 -5.16 1.69
CA HIS A 40 -11.17 -4.85 1.84
C HIS A 40 -11.91 -5.14 0.51
N PRO A 41 -13.04 -5.88 0.49
CA PRO A 41 -13.72 -6.27 -0.76
C PRO A 41 -14.17 -5.09 -1.63
N GLN A 42 -14.48 -3.95 -1.01
CA GLN A 42 -14.84 -2.73 -1.74
C GLN A 42 -13.62 -1.97 -2.29
N ASN A 43 -12.39 -2.31 -1.87
CA ASN A 43 -11.19 -1.71 -2.44
C ASN A 43 -10.99 -2.22 -3.88
N ALA A 44 -10.97 -1.30 -4.83
CA ALA A 44 -10.90 -1.64 -6.25
C ALA A 44 -9.48 -1.93 -6.75
N PHE A 45 -8.43 -1.75 -5.94
CA PHE A 45 -7.03 -1.82 -6.34
C PHE A 45 -6.72 -3.07 -7.18
N TRP A 46 -7.01 -4.26 -6.65
CA TRP A 46 -6.68 -5.52 -7.33
C TRP A 46 -7.43 -5.68 -8.66
N ARG A 47 -8.68 -5.23 -8.75
CA ARG A 47 -9.47 -5.25 -10.00
C ARG A 47 -8.92 -4.29 -11.04
N LEU A 48 -8.55 -3.07 -10.62
CA LEU A 48 -7.99 -2.05 -11.50
C LEU A 48 -6.63 -2.49 -12.06
N VAL A 49 -5.73 -2.95 -11.21
CA VAL A 49 -4.40 -3.41 -11.64
C VAL A 49 -4.50 -4.66 -12.51
N SER A 50 -5.46 -5.55 -12.23
CA SER A 50 -5.76 -6.70 -13.11
C SER A 50 -6.08 -6.24 -14.54
N GLY A 51 -6.99 -5.25 -14.67
CA GLY A 51 -7.37 -4.71 -15.98
C GLY A 51 -6.22 -4.00 -16.70
N VAL A 52 -5.42 -3.22 -15.98
CA VAL A 52 -4.26 -2.51 -16.56
C VAL A 52 -3.17 -3.47 -17.04
N LEU A 53 -2.91 -4.54 -16.29
CA LEU A 53 -1.87 -5.52 -16.63
C LEU A 53 -2.36 -6.62 -17.59
N GLY A 54 -3.67 -6.75 -17.81
CA GLY A 54 -4.26 -7.85 -18.55
C GLY A 54 -4.07 -9.21 -17.85
N GLU A 55 -3.96 -9.22 -16.52
CA GLU A 55 -3.74 -10.42 -15.71
C GLU A 55 -4.83 -10.54 -14.64
N PRO A 56 -5.37 -11.74 -14.36
CA PRO A 56 -6.45 -11.93 -13.38
C PRO A 56 -5.93 -11.92 -11.94
N LEU A 57 -5.29 -10.82 -11.49
CA LEU A 57 -4.69 -10.73 -10.16
C LEU A 57 -5.75 -10.83 -9.05
N ALA A 58 -6.92 -10.24 -9.25
CA ALA A 58 -8.01 -10.29 -8.26
C ALA A 58 -8.41 -11.72 -7.87
N ASP A 59 -8.28 -12.67 -8.80
CA ASP A 59 -8.66 -14.08 -8.61
C ASP A 59 -7.51 -14.94 -8.07
N GLN A 60 -6.30 -14.40 -7.99
CA GLN A 60 -5.11 -15.13 -7.52
C GLN A 60 -4.97 -15.08 -6.00
N PRO A 61 -4.29 -16.07 -5.38
CA PRO A 61 -3.84 -15.97 -3.99
C PRO A 61 -2.92 -14.75 -3.80
N TYR A 62 -2.97 -14.13 -2.61
CA TYR A 62 -2.25 -12.89 -2.32
C TYR A 62 -0.76 -12.92 -2.70
N GLU A 63 -0.06 -13.99 -2.33
CA GLU A 63 1.36 -14.12 -2.65
C GLU A 63 1.61 -14.13 -4.16
N ALA A 64 0.79 -14.84 -4.93
CA ALA A 64 0.88 -14.84 -6.39
C ALA A 64 0.63 -13.44 -6.98
N ARG A 65 -0.30 -12.67 -6.40
CA ARG A 65 -0.51 -11.26 -6.79
C ARG A 65 0.76 -10.44 -6.59
N LEU A 66 1.42 -10.57 -5.44
CA LEU A 66 2.66 -9.83 -5.15
C LEU A 66 3.77 -10.21 -6.14
N GLN A 67 3.96 -11.50 -6.41
CA GLN A 67 4.95 -11.96 -7.37
C GLN A 67 4.69 -11.41 -8.78
N ARG A 68 3.43 -11.35 -9.20
CA ARG A 68 3.05 -10.74 -10.49
C ARG A 68 3.32 -9.24 -10.53
N LEU A 69 3.00 -8.50 -9.46
CA LEU A 69 3.33 -7.08 -9.39
C LEU A 69 4.84 -6.85 -9.52
N LYS A 70 5.66 -7.61 -8.78
CA LYS A 70 7.13 -7.53 -8.85
C LYS A 70 7.64 -7.83 -10.26
N ALA A 71 7.14 -8.89 -10.89
CA ALA A 71 7.48 -9.24 -12.27
C ALA A 71 7.12 -8.14 -13.30
N ARG A 72 6.14 -7.29 -12.98
CA ARG A 72 5.75 -6.12 -13.78
C ARG A 72 6.43 -4.82 -13.35
N GLY A 73 7.35 -4.86 -12.39
CA GLY A 73 8.04 -3.70 -11.85
C GLY A 73 7.13 -2.76 -11.04
N VAL A 74 6.04 -3.29 -10.49
CA VAL A 74 5.11 -2.56 -9.60
C VAL A 74 5.39 -2.93 -8.16
N GLY A 75 5.71 -1.94 -7.35
CA GLY A 75 5.90 -2.07 -5.91
C GLY A 75 4.79 -1.42 -5.09
N LEU A 76 4.61 -1.86 -3.85
CA LEU A 76 3.60 -1.36 -2.92
C LEU A 76 4.23 -0.92 -1.61
N TRP A 77 3.75 0.18 -1.04
CA TRP A 77 3.98 0.53 0.36
C TRP A 77 2.93 1.52 0.88
N ASP A 78 3.18 2.10 2.06
CA ASP A 78 2.34 3.14 2.66
C ASP A 78 3.19 4.35 3.08
N VAL A 79 2.57 5.53 3.10
CA VAL A 79 3.24 6.78 3.52
C VAL A 79 3.37 6.89 5.04
N ILE A 80 2.42 6.34 5.78
CA ILE A 80 2.42 6.38 7.25
C ILE A 80 2.97 5.05 7.76
N ALA A 81 4.04 5.12 8.55
CA ALA A 81 4.57 3.96 9.23
C ALA A 81 3.63 3.49 10.36
N SER A 82 3.19 4.38 11.22
CA SER A 82 2.17 4.04 12.22
C SER A 82 1.32 5.23 12.60
N ALA A 83 0.09 4.99 13.03
CA ALA A 83 -0.79 6.01 13.56
C ALA A 83 -1.83 5.41 14.48
N GLU A 84 -2.41 6.23 15.35
CA GLU A 84 -3.65 5.89 16.03
C GLU A 84 -4.81 6.08 15.06
N ARG A 85 -5.65 5.05 14.90
CA ARG A 85 -6.82 5.13 14.03
C ARG A 85 -7.94 4.24 14.55
N SER A 86 -9.12 4.83 14.74
CA SER A 86 -10.36 4.08 14.95
C SER A 86 -11.01 3.82 13.60
N GLY A 87 -11.16 2.55 13.22
CA GLY A 87 -11.67 2.18 11.90
C GLY A 87 -10.63 2.36 10.78
N SER A 88 -11.10 2.34 9.55
CA SER A 88 -10.26 2.39 8.34
C SER A 88 -10.20 3.75 7.64
N LEU A 89 -10.96 4.75 8.10
CA LEU A 89 -11.07 6.05 7.43
C LEU A 89 -9.85 6.93 7.71
N ASP A 90 -9.29 7.53 6.65
CA ASP A 90 -8.16 8.45 6.76
C ASP A 90 -8.44 9.67 7.66
N ALA A 91 -9.69 10.13 7.72
CA ALA A 91 -10.11 11.23 8.59
C ALA A 91 -9.94 10.91 10.10
N ALA A 92 -9.85 9.63 10.46
CA ALA A 92 -9.67 9.17 11.84
C ALA A 92 -8.19 9.01 12.24
N ILE A 93 -7.24 9.26 11.34
CA ILE A 93 -5.80 9.15 11.62
C ILE A 93 -5.36 10.23 12.61
N ARG A 94 -4.65 9.83 13.66
CA ARG A 94 -4.05 10.69 14.69
C ARG A 94 -2.61 10.27 14.96
N LEU A 95 -1.77 11.24 15.32
CA LEU A 95 -0.35 11.03 15.67
C LEU A 95 0.42 10.18 14.64
N PRO A 96 0.42 10.56 13.34
CA PRO A 96 1.10 9.79 12.32
C PRO A 96 2.63 9.86 12.48
N VAL A 97 3.27 8.71 12.34
CA VAL A 97 4.70 8.56 12.13
C VAL A 97 4.89 8.26 10.65
N HIS A 98 5.67 9.07 9.93
CA HIS A 98 5.93 8.86 8.51
C HIS A 98 6.90 7.70 8.28
N ALA A 99 6.70 6.99 7.17
CA ALA A 99 7.66 5.99 6.69
C ALA A 99 8.90 6.67 6.07
N ASP A 100 10.05 6.00 6.11
CA ASP A 100 11.28 6.48 5.44
C ASP A 100 11.21 6.25 3.93
N LEU A 101 10.31 6.98 3.27
CA LEU A 101 10.17 6.99 1.83
C LEU A 101 11.43 7.47 1.11
N PRO A 102 12.15 8.52 1.56
CA PRO A 102 13.42 8.91 0.94
C PRO A 102 14.47 7.80 1.00
N GLY A 103 14.57 7.05 2.10
CA GLY A 103 15.42 5.88 2.21
C GLY A 103 15.05 4.78 1.21
N LEU A 104 13.77 4.41 1.16
CA LEU A 104 13.30 3.41 0.21
C LEU A 104 13.53 3.84 -1.24
N ILE A 105 13.14 5.06 -1.62
CA ILE A 105 13.27 5.58 -2.99
C ILE A 105 14.72 5.55 -3.45
N ARG A 106 15.67 5.97 -2.60
CA ARG A 106 17.10 5.90 -2.92
C ARG A 106 17.62 4.47 -3.12
N SER A 107 16.98 3.47 -2.50
CA SER A 107 17.34 2.07 -2.66
C SER A 107 16.81 1.41 -3.95
N LEU A 108 15.93 2.08 -4.70
CA LEU A 108 15.28 1.54 -5.89
C LEU A 108 15.89 2.13 -7.17
N PRO A 109 16.94 1.53 -7.76
CA PRO A 109 17.70 2.13 -8.85
C PRO A 109 16.91 2.30 -10.15
N ASN A 110 15.84 1.52 -10.33
CA ASN A 110 15.01 1.54 -11.53
C ASN A 110 13.69 2.31 -11.36
N LEU A 111 13.47 2.96 -10.20
CA LEU A 111 12.23 3.67 -9.94
C LEU A 111 12.06 4.85 -10.91
N ARG A 112 10.89 4.94 -11.54
CA ARG A 112 10.55 5.97 -12.53
C ARG A 112 9.36 6.82 -12.10
N ALA A 113 8.47 6.27 -11.29
CA ALA A 113 7.28 6.98 -10.84
C ALA A 113 6.84 6.52 -9.45
N VAL A 114 6.23 7.45 -8.73
CA VAL A 114 5.48 7.20 -7.50
C VAL A 114 4.02 7.56 -7.78
N ALA A 115 3.11 6.66 -7.44
CA ALA A 115 1.67 6.88 -7.55
C ALA A 115 1.03 6.77 -6.17
N PHE A 116 -0.08 7.48 -5.98
CA PHE A 116 -0.79 7.54 -4.70
C PHE A 116 -2.17 6.91 -4.82
N ASN A 117 -2.46 5.94 -3.97
CA ASN A 117 -3.79 5.35 -3.84
C ASN A 117 -4.62 6.18 -2.84
N GLY A 118 -5.10 7.35 -3.30
CA GLY A 118 -5.95 8.27 -2.54
C GLY A 118 -5.28 9.60 -2.22
N GLY A 119 -6.10 10.66 -2.08
CA GLY A 119 -5.61 12.02 -1.84
C GLY A 119 -4.87 12.22 -0.52
N LYS A 120 -5.18 11.41 0.51
CA LYS A 120 -4.46 11.45 1.78
C LYS A 120 -3.00 11.02 1.64
N ALA A 121 -2.75 9.97 0.86
CA ALA A 121 -1.38 9.52 0.58
C ALA A 121 -0.60 10.61 -0.16
N ALA A 122 -1.22 11.24 -1.17
CA ALA A 122 -0.60 12.33 -1.92
C ALA A 122 -0.28 13.56 -1.05
N GLY A 123 -1.15 13.92 -0.11
CA GLY A 123 -0.93 15.07 0.78
C GLY A 123 0.03 14.83 1.94
N LEU A 124 0.54 13.61 2.11
CA LEU A 124 1.48 13.23 3.18
C LEU A 124 2.89 12.88 2.68
N PHE A 125 3.06 12.83 1.35
CA PHE A 125 4.35 12.64 0.68
C PHE A 125 5.09 13.97 0.56
#